data_AF-A0A5N6L0L0-F1
#
_entry.id   AF-A0A5N6L0L0-F1
#
_cell.length_a   1.000
_cell.length_b   1.000
_cell.length_c   1.000
_cell.angle_alpha   90.00
_cell.angle_beta   90.00
_cell.angle_gamma   90.00
#
_symmetry.space_group_name_H-M   'P 1'
#
loop_
_entity.id
_entity.type
_entity.pdbx_description
1 polymer ?
#
loop_
_entity_poly.entity_id
_entity_poly.type
_entity_poly.pdbx_seq_one_letter_code
_entity_poly.pdbx_strand_id
1 'polypeptide(L)'
;MNLSGQLSADIGSLSELQTLDLSSNKLMTGPLPQAIGNLKNLSSLCLTGCGFSGPIPNEIGSLQQLLYLALTSNRFSGPIPNSIGNLSNLYYLDLTDNQLSGSIPVSSGTIAGLDMLLQTRHFHLGKNQLSGTIPPQLFSSNMNAIHVLFDNNNLSGIIPSTIGLVQTLEVVRLDRNSLSGSVPSNISNLANLHELALSNNSLTGPMPNLTGMNLLNYLDMGNNSFDISEFPPWLSSLQSLTTLMMEHTQLEGPIPANLFSLPNLQIVEMSNNHLNGTLNISTTFSDQLQSIDLQNNSITNFDPITGGNNITIFSGQVPSSKCNCAYPYQGILFFRALSSLDLGNSSYYVAVEEYLMQTFEPSDLPVDSVSLSNPTIDSFGYLGLSLAVFPSGDDRFNKTGITIIGYALNNLSFRPPRLFGPYFLIASIYDYYAGSNKKVSSGIIIGVAVGGSILLLLLVLAGVYVFHQKKRAKRATEQNNPFANWDVNMGNGGVPQLKGARRFSYEELKKYTNNFSEANGIGSGGKSRIRLDWMGRLNVALGTARGLVYLHEHANPPIIHRDIKSSNILLDESLNAKVADFGLSKPKVDSERNYVTTQVKGTLVSKTPYYVC
;
A
#
# COMPACT_ATOMS: atom_id res chain seq x y z
N MET A 1 25.27 -6.94 -12.14
CA MET A 1 26.39 -7.90 -11.97
C MET A 1 26.08 -8.99 -10.93
N ASN A 2 24.84 -9.14 -10.45
CA ASN A 2 24.44 -10.09 -9.39
C ASN A 2 25.38 -10.07 -8.16
N LEU A 3 25.93 -8.90 -7.83
CA LEU A 3 26.77 -8.74 -6.64
C LEU A 3 25.92 -8.98 -5.38
N SER A 4 26.54 -9.58 -4.38
CA SER A 4 25.88 -9.98 -3.13
C SER A 4 26.72 -9.63 -1.91
N GLY A 5 26.07 -9.51 -0.74
CA GLY A 5 26.75 -9.21 0.52
C GLY A 5 26.74 -7.72 0.85
N GLN A 6 27.65 -7.28 1.71
CA GLN A 6 27.71 -5.89 2.17
C GLN A 6 28.82 -5.11 1.46
N LEU A 7 28.63 -3.80 1.28
CA LEU A 7 29.71 -2.93 0.82
C LEU A 7 30.70 -2.69 1.96
N SER A 8 31.94 -3.18 1.81
CA SER A 8 33.00 -3.01 2.81
C SER A 8 33.39 -1.54 2.96
N ALA A 9 33.87 -1.17 4.16
CA ALA A 9 34.47 0.14 4.42
C ALA A 9 35.73 0.40 3.58
N ASP A 10 36.37 -0.65 3.05
CA ASP A 10 37.55 -0.54 2.18
C ASP A 10 37.28 0.27 0.90
N ILE A 11 36.01 0.43 0.50
CA ILE A 11 35.64 1.32 -0.62
C ILE A 11 36.19 2.73 -0.44
N GLY A 12 36.28 3.22 0.81
CA GLY A 12 36.80 4.54 1.12
C GLY A 12 38.29 4.73 0.82
N SER A 13 39.03 3.66 0.49
CA SER A 13 40.43 3.74 0.04
C SER A 13 40.57 4.10 -1.44
N LEU A 14 39.50 4.04 -2.22
CA LEU A 14 39.50 4.35 -3.65
C LEU A 14 39.41 5.87 -3.88
N SER A 15 40.40 6.65 -3.42
CA SER A 15 40.37 8.12 -3.41
C SER A 15 40.09 8.77 -4.77
N GLU A 16 40.49 8.10 -5.86
CA GLU A 16 40.33 8.59 -7.23
C GLU A 16 38.96 8.23 -7.85
N LEU A 17 38.09 7.50 -7.14
CA LEU A 17 36.82 7.04 -7.67
C LEU A 17 35.88 8.23 -7.93
N GLN A 18 35.49 8.38 -9.19
CA GLN A 18 34.55 9.43 -9.63
C GLN A 18 33.11 8.93 -9.78
N THR A 19 32.94 7.65 -10.13
CA THR A 19 31.62 7.06 -10.34
C THR A 19 31.55 5.72 -9.65
N LEU A 20 30.55 5.55 -8.80
CA LEU A 20 30.20 4.29 -8.18
C LEU A 20 28.75 3.95 -8.55
N ASP A 21 28.59 3.05 -9.50
CA ASP A 21 27.27 2.50 -9.87
C ASP A 21 27.21 1.01 -9.51
N LEU A 22 26.35 0.70 -8.55
CA LEU A 22 26.06 -0.66 -8.09
C LEU A 22 24.61 -1.05 -8.37
N SER A 23 23.91 -0.29 -9.21
CA SER A 23 22.48 -0.46 -9.44
C SER A 23 22.10 -1.88 -9.90
N SER A 24 20.87 -2.27 -9.57
CA SER A 24 20.27 -3.57 -9.92
C SER A 24 21.02 -4.79 -9.35
N ASN A 25 21.80 -4.64 -8.28
CA ASN A 25 22.36 -5.76 -7.53
C ASN A 25 21.53 -6.04 -6.26
N LYS A 26 20.37 -6.68 -6.44
CA LYS A 26 19.37 -6.93 -5.39
C LYS A 26 19.87 -7.73 -4.17
N LEU A 27 20.98 -8.46 -4.31
CA LEU A 27 21.58 -9.26 -3.23
C LEU A 27 22.60 -8.47 -2.40
N MET A 28 22.92 -7.24 -2.79
CA MET A 28 23.69 -6.33 -1.95
C MET A 28 22.80 -5.83 -0.81
N THR A 29 23.28 -5.94 0.43
CA THR A 29 22.52 -5.70 1.66
C THR A 29 23.36 -4.95 2.69
N GLY A 30 22.77 -4.60 3.83
CA GLY A 30 23.47 -3.92 4.92
C GLY A 30 23.57 -2.41 4.72
N PRO A 31 24.21 -1.70 5.67
CA PRO A 31 24.33 -0.25 5.63
C PRO A 31 25.30 0.24 4.56
N LEU A 32 25.06 1.46 4.07
CA LEU A 32 26.07 2.21 3.33
C LEU A 32 27.17 2.61 4.34
N PRO A 33 28.42 2.14 4.19
CA PRO A 33 29.47 2.43 5.16
C PRO A 33 29.78 3.92 5.24
N GLN A 34 30.05 4.43 6.44
CA GLN A 34 30.47 5.83 6.67
C GLN A 34 31.71 6.21 5.84
N ALA A 35 32.59 5.24 5.57
CA ALA A 35 33.77 5.40 4.73
C ALA A 35 33.47 5.89 3.30
N ILE A 36 32.20 5.82 2.84
CA ILE A 36 31.79 6.44 1.57
C ILE A 36 32.16 7.91 1.51
N GLY A 37 32.10 8.63 2.64
CA GLY A 37 32.45 10.06 2.73
C GLY A 37 33.92 10.38 2.46
N ASN A 38 34.79 9.36 2.37
CA ASN A 38 36.21 9.53 2.02
C ASN A 38 36.44 9.71 0.52
N LEU A 39 35.46 9.38 -0.33
CA LEU A 39 35.56 9.44 -1.79
C LEU A 39 35.42 10.88 -2.31
N LYS A 40 36.40 11.74 -2.03
CA LYS A 40 36.30 13.19 -2.28
C LYS A 40 36.15 13.58 -3.76
N ASN A 41 36.54 12.68 -4.68
CA ASN A 41 36.41 12.87 -6.12
C ASN A 41 35.10 12.30 -6.70
N LEU A 42 34.24 11.72 -5.86
CA LEU A 42 33.00 11.08 -6.33
C LEU A 42 32.01 12.11 -6.84
N SER A 43 31.66 11.99 -8.12
CA SER A 43 30.67 12.82 -8.81
C SER A 43 29.33 12.11 -9.00
N SER A 44 29.32 10.77 -9.00
CA SER A 44 28.11 9.97 -9.16
C SER A 44 28.08 8.76 -8.24
N LEU A 45 27.03 8.66 -7.43
CA LEU A 45 26.72 7.52 -6.57
C LEU A 45 25.32 6.97 -6.91
N CYS A 46 25.29 5.82 -7.57
CA CYS A 46 24.06 5.15 -8.00
C CYS A 46 23.96 3.77 -7.34
N LEU A 47 22.99 3.60 -6.44
CA LEU A 47 22.72 2.36 -5.71
C LEU A 47 21.30 1.82 -6.00
N THR A 48 20.69 2.24 -7.10
CA THR A 48 19.27 2.00 -7.40
C THR A 48 18.92 0.53 -7.46
N GLY A 49 17.83 0.12 -6.80
CA GLY A 49 17.31 -1.25 -6.90
C GLY A 49 18.21 -2.32 -6.25
N CYS A 50 18.94 -1.95 -5.20
CA CYS A 50 19.71 -2.86 -4.37
C CYS A 50 18.93 -3.24 -3.09
N GLY A 51 19.60 -3.78 -2.08
CA GLY A 51 19.02 -4.09 -0.78
C GLY A 51 19.69 -3.36 0.39
N PHE A 52 20.33 -2.21 0.15
CA PHE A 52 20.96 -1.41 1.20
C PHE A 52 19.93 -1.00 2.25
N SER A 53 20.31 -1.00 3.53
CA SER A 53 19.40 -0.85 4.66
C SER A 53 20.00 -0.05 5.81
N GLY A 54 19.18 0.49 6.70
CA GLY A 54 19.67 1.35 7.79
C GLY A 54 19.81 2.81 7.38
N PRO A 55 20.37 3.69 8.21
CA PRO A 55 20.43 5.11 7.92
C PRO A 55 21.38 5.44 6.76
N ILE A 56 21.05 6.50 6.02
CA ILE A 56 22.01 7.17 5.15
C ILE A 56 23.04 7.83 6.08
N PRO A 57 24.35 7.54 5.94
CA PRO A 57 25.38 8.09 6.83
C PRO A 57 25.52 9.60 6.65
N ASN A 58 25.74 10.32 7.76
CA ASN A 58 25.96 11.78 7.72
C ASN A 58 27.19 12.16 6.89
N GLU A 59 28.17 11.26 6.78
CA GLU A 59 29.40 11.40 6.01
C GLU A 59 29.13 11.58 4.50
N ILE A 60 27.92 11.32 4.01
CA ILE A 60 27.55 11.60 2.62
C ILE A 60 27.70 13.08 2.26
N GLY A 61 27.43 13.99 3.22
CA GLY A 61 27.60 15.43 3.04
C GLY A 61 29.05 15.89 2.84
N SER A 62 30.00 14.96 2.95
CA SER A 62 31.43 15.20 2.78
C SER A 62 31.87 15.06 1.31
N LEU A 63 30.97 14.65 0.41
CA LEU A 63 31.19 14.41 -1.03
C LEU A 63 30.96 15.66 -1.88
N GLN A 64 31.79 16.69 -1.70
CA GLN A 64 31.57 18.03 -2.27
C GLN A 64 31.55 18.09 -3.81
N GLN A 65 32.03 17.06 -4.51
CA GLN A 65 31.99 16.95 -5.98
C GLN A 65 30.74 16.21 -6.50
N LEU A 66 29.87 15.72 -5.61
CA LEU A 66 28.75 14.87 -5.98
C LEU A 66 27.71 15.66 -6.79
N LEU A 67 27.40 15.16 -7.98
CA LEU A 67 26.38 15.68 -8.89
C LEU A 67 25.13 14.79 -8.86
N TYR A 68 25.31 13.47 -8.76
CA TYR A 68 24.23 12.48 -8.80
C TYR A 68 24.25 11.61 -7.54
N LEU A 69 23.16 11.66 -6.79
CA LEU A 69 22.89 10.77 -5.66
C LEU A 69 21.57 10.03 -5.91
N ALA A 70 21.66 8.79 -6.37
CA ALA A 70 20.51 7.94 -6.66
C ALA A 70 20.50 6.72 -5.73
N LEU A 71 19.61 6.71 -4.75
CA LEU A 71 19.44 5.67 -3.73
C LEU A 71 18.09 4.95 -3.84
N THR A 72 17.41 5.11 -4.98
CA THR A 72 16.03 4.66 -5.23
C THR A 72 15.84 3.16 -5.02
N SER A 73 14.68 2.75 -4.52
CA SER A 73 14.30 1.33 -4.36
C SER A 73 15.31 0.53 -3.53
N ASN A 74 15.54 0.99 -2.30
CA ASN A 74 16.34 0.31 -1.29
C ASN A 74 15.53 0.17 0.01
N ARG A 75 16.20 -0.10 1.14
CA ARG A 75 15.60 -0.20 2.48
C ARG A 75 16.24 0.80 3.45
N PHE A 76 16.73 1.94 2.95
CA PHE A 76 17.28 2.99 3.81
C PHE A 76 16.19 3.48 4.77
N SER A 77 16.54 3.68 6.04
CA SER A 77 15.60 3.92 7.13
C SER A 77 16.08 5.05 8.05
N GLY A 78 15.17 5.70 8.76
CA GLY A 78 15.51 6.83 9.65
C GLY A 78 15.52 8.17 8.90
N PRO A 79 15.99 9.25 9.54
CA PRO A 79 15.89 10.60 8.96
C PRO A 79 16.78 10.80 7.75
N ILE A 80 16.34 11.68 6.84
CA ILE A 80 17.23 12.26 5.82
C ILE A 80 18.33 13.05 6.57
N PRO A 81 19.62 12.75 6.35
CA PRO A 81 20.70 13.51 6.96
C PRO A 81 20.68 14.98 6.51
N ASN A 82 20.76 15.89 7.47
CA ASN A 82 20.88 17.33 7.20
C ASN A 82 22.14 17.66 6.37
N SER A 83 23.21 16.86 6.52
CA SER A 83 24.48 17.02 5.84
C SER A 83 24.39 16.89 4.32
N ILE A 84 23.32 16.30 3.77
CA ILE A 84 23.05 16.34 2.33
C ILE A 84 22.97 17.80 1.84
N GLY A 85 22.52 18.73 2.69
CA GLY A 85 22.54 20.17 2.42
C GLY A 85 23.92 20.77 2.13
N ASN A 86 25.02 20.08 2.49
CA ASN A 86 26.37 20.52 2.16
C ASN A 86 26.79 20.19 0.73
N LEU A 87 25.98 19.46 -0.04
CA LEU A 87 26.31 19.04 -1.41
C LEU A 87 25.94 20.12 -2.42
N SER A 88 26.65 21.25 -2.40
CA SER A 88 26.31 22.45 -3.18
C SER A 88 26.31 22.27 -4.70
N ASN A 89 27.01 21.26 -5.22
CA ASN A 89 27.04 20.91 -6.64
C ASN A 89 25.97 19.89 -7.05
N LEU A 90 25.19 19.37 -6.10
CA LEU A 90 24.25 18.28 -6.36
C LEU A 90 23.21 18.72 -7.39
N TYR A 91 23.09 17.92 -8.44
CA TYR A 91 22.18 18.15 -9.56
C TYR A 91 20.94 17.25 -9.44
N TYR A 92 21.13 16.00 -9.01
CA TYR A 92 20.09 14.98 -8.94
C TYR A 92 20.09 14.30 -7.57
N LEU A 93 19.01 14.47 -6.80
CA LEU A 93 18.78 13.82 -5.51
C LEU A 93 17.56 12.91 -5.60
N ASP A 94 17.80 11.60 -5.53
CA ASP A 94 16.72 10.60 -5.59
C ASP A 94 16.83 9.61 -4.45
N LEU A 95 15.90 9.74 -3.51
CA LEU A 95 15.74 8.91 -2.33
C LEU A 95 14.44 8.10 -2.37
N THR A 96 13.78 8.04 -3.52
CA THR A 96 12.44 7.46 -3.67
C THR A 96 12.39 5.97 -3.32
N ASP A 97 11.26 5.49 -2.82
CA ASP A 97 11.02 4.06 -2.54
C ASP A 97 12.02 3.48 -1.53
N ASN A 98 11.95 4.01 -0.30
CA ASN A 98 12.75 3.62 0.85
C ASN A 98 11.88 3.63 2.13
N GLN A 99 12.50 3.52 3.30
CA GLN A 99 11.86 3.56 4.62
C GLN A 99 12.28 4.82 5.41
N LEU A 100 12.65 5.90 4.72
CA LEU A 100 13.11 7.13 5.34
C LEU A 100 11.95 7.79 6.10
N SER A 101 12.23 8.31 7.29
CA SER A 101 11.22 8.85 8.21
C SER A 101 11.63 10.20 8.78
N GLY A 102 10.79 10.79 9.65
CA GLY A 102 11.05 12.12 10.21
C GLY A 102 10.77 13.27 9.23
N SER A 103 11.17 14.48 9.61
CA SER A 103 10.90 15.70 8.83
C SER A 103 11.92 15.95 7.73
N ILE A 104 11.50 16.68 6.69
CA ILE A 104 12.41 17.20 5.67
C ILE A 104 13.37 18.20 6.37
N PRO A 105 14.70 17.95 6.38
CA PRO A 105 15.63 18.78 7.14
C PRO A 105 15.91 20.09 6.38
N VAL A 106 15.72 21.20 7.07
CA VAL A 106 16.10 22.55 6.61
C VAL A 106 17.10 23.17 7.57
N SER A 107 17.81 24.19 7.11
CA SER A 107 18.91 24.81 7.84
C SER A 107 18.45 25.38 9.18
N SER A 108 19.27 25.19 10.22
CA SER A 108 19.06 25.72 11.56
C SER A 108 20.38 26.15 12.18
N GLY A 109 20.57 27.45 12.35
CA GLY A 109 21.84 28.01 12.84
C GLY A 109 22.99 27.67 11.90
N THR A 110 23.96 26.89 12.38
CA THR A 110 25.13 26.44 11.61
C THR A 110 24.92 25.10 10.88
N ILE A 111 23.77 24.46 11.08
CA ILE A 111 23.44 23.19 10.45
C ILE A 111 22.78 23.47 9.10
N ALA A 112 23.41 23.04 8.00
CA ALA A 112 22.81 23.10 6.67
C ALA A 112 21.66 22.10 6.53
N GLY A 113 20.67 22.40 5.68
CA GLY A 113 19.60 21.50 5.28
C GLY A 113 19.39 21.50 3.77
N LEU A 114 18.34 20.81 3.31
CA LEU A 114 18.06 20.66 1.87
C LEU A 114 17.74 21.99 1.17
N ASP A 115 17.36 23.03 1.92
CA ASP A 115 17.20 24.41 1.43
C ASP A 115 18.50 25.00 0.84
N MET A 116 19.66 24.44 1.18
CA MET A 116 20.96 24.86 0.62
C MET A 116 21.27 24.28 -0.76
N LEU A 117 20.46 23.33 -1.24
CA LEU A 117 20.64 22.64 -2.52
C LEU A 117 20.13 23.46 -3.72
N LEU A 118 20.65 24.67 -3.88
CA LEU A 118 20.15 25.64 -4.87
C LEU A 118 20.31 25.20 -6.33
N GLN A 119 21.31 24.34 -6.62
CA GLN A 119 21.58 23.82 -7.97
C GLN A 119 20.88 22.49 -8.27
N THR A 120 20.25 21.87 -7.27
CA THR A 120 19.58 20.59 -7.47
C THR A 120 18.32 20.79 -8.28
N ARG A 121 18.26 20.05 -9.40
CA ARG A 121 17.15 20.08 -10.35
C ARG A 121 16.05 19.09 -9.99
N HIS A 122 16.44 17.95 -9.42
CA HIS A 122 15.55 16.84 -9.16
C HIS A 122 15.52 16.52 -7.67
N PHE A 123 14.41 16.84 -7.01
CA PHE A 123 14.15 16.49 -5.62
C PHE A 123 13.12 15.35 -5.57
N HIS A 124 13.60 14.12 -5.58
CA HIS A 124 12.72 12.94 -5.52
C HIS A 124 12.81 12.30 -4.13
N LEU A 125 11.78 12.50 -3.31
CA LEU A 125 11.67 11.98 -1.94
C LEU A 125 10.44 11.08 -1.74
N GLY A 126 9.69 10.80 -2.81
CA GLY A 126 8.44 10.06 -2.76
C GLY A 126 8.56 8.62 -2.25
N LYS A 127 7.44 7.98 -1.91
CA LYS A 127 7.36 6.58 -1.43
C LYS A 127 8.28 6.30 -0.24
N ASN A 128 8.09 7.08 0.81
CA ASN A 128 8.82 6.96 2.08
C ASN A 128 7.84 7.10 3.26
N GLN A 129 8.37 7.30 4.47
CA GLN A 129 7.62 7.54 5.71
C GLN A 129 7.91 8.96 6.27
N LEU A 130 8.25 9.92 5.40
CA LEU A 130 8.54 11.30 5.80
C LEU A 130 7.28 11.93 6.42
N SER A 131 7.46 12.74 7.46
CA SER A 131 6.37 13.25 8.29
C SER A 131 6.61 14.71 8.69
N GLY A 132 5.63 15.33 9.33
CA GLY A 132 5.68 16.77 9.64
C GLY A 132 5.38 17.63 8.43
N THR A 133 5.69 18.93 8.50
CA THR A 133 5.36 19.90 7.44
C THR A 133 6.37 19.92 6.32
N ILE A 134 5.95 20.31 5.12
CA ILE A 134 6.87 20.83 4.09
C ILE A 134 7.34 22.22 4.55
N PRO A 135 8.60 22.40 4.98
CA PRO A 135 9.02 23.67 5.57
C PRO A 135 9.02 24.79 4.51
N PRO A 136 8.45 25.97 4.78
CA PRO A 136 8.46 27.06 3.81
C PRO A 136 9.88 27.49 3.39
N GLN A 137 10.86 27.38 4.29
CA GLN A 137 12.26 27.70 4.03
C GLN A 137 12.92 26.75 3.03
N LEU A 138 12.31 25.59 2.76
CA LEU A 138 12.82 24.65 1.77
C LEU A 138 12.90 25.29 0.38
N PHE A 139 11.95 26.16 0.03
CA PHE A 139 11.87 26.76 -1.30
C PHE A 139 12.30 28.22 -1.30
N SER A 140 13.12 28.59 -2.28
CA SER A 140 13.54 29.97 -2.52
C SER A 140 13.62 30.27 -4.02
N SER A 141 13.52 31.55 -4.40
CA SER A 141 13.65 31.99 -5.79
C SER A 141 15.02 31.72 -6.43
N ASN A 142 16.03 31.37 -5.63
CA ASN A 142 17.37 31.04 -6.10
C ASN A 142 17.52 29.55 -6.47
N MET A 143 16.49 28.74 -6.24
CA MET A 143 16.51 27.33 -6.59
C MET A 143 16.31 27.11 -8.09
N ASN A 144 17.02 26.14 -8.63
CA ASN A 144 16.92 25.68 -10.01
C ASN A 144 16.14 24.35 -10.16
N ALA A 145 15.29 24.02 -9.17
CA ALA A 145 14.52 22.78 -9.17
C ALA A 145 13.51 22.75 -10.31
N ILE A 146 13.48 21.65 -11.05
CA ILE A 146 12.48 21.37 -12.09
C ILE A 146 11.48 20.30 -11.61
N HIS A 147 11.93 19.35 -10.77
CA HIS A 147 11.05 18.32 -10.20
C HIS A 147 11.04 18.38 -8.67
N VAL A 148 9.84 18.38 -8.10
CA VAL A 148 9.59 18.19 -6.66
C VAL A 148 8.59 17.05 -6.51
N LEU A 149 9.09 15.85 -6.17
CA LEU A 149 8.30 14.62 -6.05
C LEU A 149 8.33 14.11 -4.60
N PHE A 150 7.35 14.51 -3.81
CA PHE A 150 7.20 14.14 -2.39
C PHE A 150 6.00 13.22 -2.14
N ASP A 151 5.46 12.62 -3.21
CA ASP A 151 4.29 11.75 -3.18
C ASP A 151 4.44 10.53 -2.27
N ASN A 152 3.34 9.92 -1.84
CA ASN A 152 3.36 8.68 -1.04
C ASN A 152 4.25 8.80 0.21
N ASN A 153 3.92 9.75 1.09
CA ASN A 153 4.58 9.96 2.37
C ASN A 153 3.53 10.23 3.47
N ASN A 154 3.97 10.66 4.64
CA ASN A 154 3.15 11.01 5.80
C ASN A 154 3.23 12.52 6.12
N LEU A 155 3.53 13.36 5.12
CA LEU A 155 3.67 14.81 5.26
C LEU A 155 2.31 15.44 5.60
N SER A 156 2.32 16.50 6.40
CA SER A 156 1.14 17.13 6.99
C SER A 156 1.22 18.65 6.95
N GLY A 157 0.15 19.34 7.34
CA GLY A 157 0.11 20.80 7.33
C GLY A 157 -0.04 21.37 5.92
N ILE A 158 0.29 22.64 5.72
CA ILE A 158 -0.01 23.35 4.46
C ILE A 158 1.03 23.10 3.36
N ILE A 159 0.60 23.23 2.11
CA ILE A 159 1.52 23.46 0.98
C ILE A 159 2.09 24.88 1.15
N PRO A 160 3.41 25.05 1.35
CA PRO A 160 3.98 26.37 1.60
C PRO A 160 3.91 27.23 0.34
N SER A 161 3.43 28.48 0.46
CA SER A 161 3.37 29.41 -0.66
C SER A 161 4.73 29.71 -1.29
N THR A 162 5.83 29.49 -0.57
CA THR A 162 7.19 29.65 -1.10
C THR A 162 7.50 28.70 -2.27
N ILE A 163 6.74 27.62 -2.47
CA ILE A 163 6.87 26.77 -3.67
C ILE A 163 6.66 27.57 -4.96
N GLY A 164 5.77 28.57 -4.94
CA GLY A 164 5.50 29.45 -6.08
C GLY A 164 6.62 30.43 -6.41
N LEU A 165 7.72 30.45 -5.64
CA LEU A 165 8.93 31.22 -5.96
C LEU A 165 9.85 30.49 -6.94
N VAL A 166 9.72 29.16 -7.07
CA VAL A 166 10.59 28.31 -7.90
C VAL A 166 10.00 28.19 -9.30
N GLN A 167 10.10 29.26 -10.09
CA GLN A 167 9.44 29.36 -11.42
C GLN A 167 10.01 28.40 -12.48
N THR A 168 11.09 27.70 -12.15
CA THR A 168 11.71 26.64 -12.96
C THR A 168 10.99 25.30 -12.85
N LEU A 169 10.03 25.13 -11.92
CA LEU A 169 9.32 23.86 -11.74
C LEU A 169 8.51 23.46 -12.96
N GLU A 170 8.69 22.20 -13.35
CA GLU A 170 7.99 21.50 -14.44
C GLU A 170 7.06 20.41 -13.91
N VAL A 171 7.43 19.75 -12.79
CA VAL A 171 6.66 18.67 -12.17
C VAL A 171 6.58 18.86 -10.66
N VAL A 172 5.36 18.89 -10.13
CA VAL A 172 5.09 18.93 -8.69
C VAL A 172 4.13 17.80 -8.32
N ARG A 173 4.64 16.86 -7.52
CA ARG A 173 3.86 15.74 -6.99
C ARG A 173 3.88 15.75 -5.47
N LEU A 174 2.73 16.03 -4.87
CA LEU A 174 2.48 16.03 -3.43
C LEU A 174 1.35 15.06 -3.06
N ASP A 175 0.93 14.21 -4.00
CA ASP A 175 -0.17 13.26 -3.84
C ASP A 175 0.10 12.22 -2.74
N ARG A 176 -0.97 11.66 -2.17
CA ARG A 176 -0.92 10.59 -1.15
C ARG A 176 -0.08 10.96 0.06
N ASN A 177 -0.49 12.03 0.73
CA ASN A 177 0.06 12.53 1.98
C ASN A 177 -1.10 12.88 2.94
N SER A 178 -0.83 13.65 3.99
CA SER A 178 -1.82 14.21 4.92
C SER A 178 -1.81 15.75 4.91
N LEU A 179 -1.49 16.36 3.76
CA LEU A 179 -1.45 17.81 3.60
C LEU A 179 -2.86 18.39 3.77
N SER A 180 -2.95 19.61 4.30
CA SER A 180 -4.20 20.26 4.70
C SER A 180 -4.19 21.76 4.40
N GLY A 181 -5.32 22.43 4.56
CA GLY A 181 -5.42 23.86 4.25
C GLY A 181 -5.55 24.11 2.75
N SER A 182 -5.55 25.39 2.35
CA SER A 182 -5.74 25.77 0.96
C SER A 182 -4.49 25.59 0.11
N VAL A 183 -4.71 25.25 -1.17
CA VAL A 183 -3.66 25.34 -2.18
C VAL A 183 -3.27 26.83 -2.31
N PRO A 184 -1.99 27.18 -2.21
CA PRO A 184 -1.56 28.58 -2.20
C PRO A 184 -1.85 29.25 -3.54
N SER A 185 -2.42 30.45 -3.51
CA SER A 185 -2.89 31.15 -4.72
C SER A 185 -1.79 31.47 -5.73
N ASN A 186 -0.55 31.60 -5.27
CA ASN A 186 0.62 31.85 -6.12
C ASN A 186 1.19 30.59 -6.78
N ILE A 187 0.52 29.42 -6.64
CA ILE A 187 0.88 28.22 -7.40
C ILE A 187 0.75 28.44 -8.93
N SER A 188 -0.13 29.35 -9.34
CA SER A 188 -0.30 29.77 -10.74
C SER A 188 0.90 30.54 -11.32
N ASN A 189 1.86 30.97 -10.49
CA ASN A 189 3.11 31.56 -10.96
C ASN A 189 4.05 30.53 -11.61
N LEU A 190 3.80 29.23 -11.44
CA LEU A 190 4.60 28.14 -12.00
C LEU A 190 4.26 27.92 -13.48
N ALA A 191 4.60 28.89 -14.33
CA ALA A 191 4.22 28.91 -15.74
C ALA A 191 4.82 27.77 -16.58
N ASN A 192 5.91 27.15 -16.12
CA ASN A 192 6.56 25.99 -16.76
C ASN A 192 5.99 24.64 -16.31
N LEU A 193 5.01 24.63 -15.41
CA LEU A 193 4.50 23.39 -14.83
C LEU A 193 3.66 22.61 -15.86
N HIS A 194 4.06 21.37 -16.11
CA HIS A 194 3.35 20.43 -16.97
C HIS A 194 2.54 19.41 -16.16
N GLU A 195 2.98 19.06 -14.95
CA GLU A 195 2.31 18.09 -14.09
C GLU A 195 2.12 18.64 -12.67
N LEU A 196 0.86 18.64 -12.20
CA LEU A 196 0.47 18.97 -10.84
C LEU A 196 -0.39 17.84 -10.25
N ALA A 197 0.16 17.08 -9.31
CA ALA A 197 -0.56 16.02 -8.60
C ALA A 197 -0.65 16.34 -7.10
N LEU A 198 -1.87 16.54 -6.61
CA LEU A 198 -2.22 16.92 -5.24
C LEU A 198 -3.21 15.95 -4.58
N SER A 199 -3.58 14.87 -5.28
CA SER A 199 -4.67 13.99 -4.86
C SER A 199 -4.39 13.22 -3.58
N ASN A 200 -5.45 12.70 -2.97
CA ASN A 200 -5.36 11.87 -1.77
C ASN A 200 -4.63 12.59 -0.62
N ASN A 201 -5.17 13.75 -0.25
CA ASN A 201 -4.73 14.58 0.87
C ASN A 201 -5.97 15.06 1.64
N SER A 202 -5.78 15.97 2.59
CA SER A 202 -6.83 16.65 3.35
C SER A 202 -6.91 18.14 2.99
N LEU A 203 -6.62 18.51 1.74
CA LEU A 203 -6.64 19.92 1.29
C LEU A 203 -8.07 20.48 1.38
N THR A 204 -8.18 21.74 1.78
CA THR A 204 -9.46 22.44 2.04
C THR A 204 -9.50 23.81 1.37
N GLY A 205 -10.59 24.56 1.53
CA GLY A 205 -10.71 25.90 0.98
C GLY A 205 -11.11 25.90 -0.50
N PRO A 206 -11.08 27.07 -1.16
CA PRO A 206 -11.55 27.17 -2.54
C PRO A 206 -10.61 26.46 -3.51
N MET A 207 -11.17 25.96 -4.61
CA MET A 207 -10.40 25.43 -5.73
C MET A 207 -9.40 26.50 -6.24
N PRO A 208 -8.12 26.16 -6.45
CA PRO A 208 -7.12 27.15 -6.88
C PRO A 208 -7.45 27.68 -8.27
N ASN A 209 -7.13 28.95 -8.53
CA ASN A 209 -7.21 29.51 -9.87
C ASN A 209 -5.88 29.26 -10.59
N LEU A 210 -5.89 28.35 -11.57
CA LEU A 210 -4.71 27.97 -12.36
C LEU A 210 -4.63 28.69 -13.72
N THR A 211 -5.36 29.80 -13.89
CA THR A 211 -5.30 30.60 -15.12
C THR A 211 -3.86 30.97 -15.46
N GLY A 212 -3.46 30.77 -16.72
CA GLY A 212 -2.13 31.11 -17.22
C GLY A 212 -1.10 29.98 -17.15
N MET A 213 -1.42 28.85 -16.51
CA MET A 213 -0.58 27.64 -16.52
C MET A 213 -0.75 26.88 -17.85
N ASN A 214 -0.41 27.55 -18.96
CA ASN A 214 -0.72 27.08 -20.33
C ASN A 214 0.02 25.80 -20.73
N LEU A 215 1.06 25.44 -19.98
CA LEU A 215 1.87 24.25 -20.18
C LEU A 215 1.35 23.02 -19.42
N LEU A 216 0.39 23.20 -18.50
CA LEU A 216 -0.16 22.14 -17.67
C LEU A 216 -0.90 21.10 -18.51
N ASN A 217 -0.39 19.87 -18.51
CA ASN A 217 -0.95 18.74 -19.26
C ASN A 217 -1.55 17.65 -18.37
N TYR A 218 -1.11 17.54 -17.11
CA TYR A 218 -1.64 16.61 -16.13
C TYR A 218 -2.03 17.37 -14.87
N LEU A 219 -3.31 17.31 -14.51
CA LEU A 219 -3.85 17.90 -13.30
C LEU A 219 -4.63 16.84 -12.52
N ASP A 220 -4.16 16.55 -11.31
CA ASP A 220 -4.86 15.67 -10.38
C ASP A 220 -5.03 16.34 -9.01
N MET A 221 -6.27 16.62 -8.64
CA MET A 221 -6.65 17.19 -7.34
C MET A 221 -7.65 16.31 -6.59
N GLY A 222 -7.89 15.08 -7.06
CA GLY A 222 -8.93 14.21 -6.54
C GLY A 222 -8.76 13.81 -5.07
N ASN A 223 -9.83 13.32 -4.44
CA ASN A 223 -9.84 12.84 -3.06
C ASN A 223 -9.25 13.87 -2.07
N ASN A 224 -9.89 15.04 -2.02
CA ASN A 224 -9.58 16.13 -1.09
C ASN A 224 -10.89 16.68 -0.48
N SER A 225 -10.79 17.66 0.42
CA SER A 225 -11.93 18.26 1.14
C SER A 225 -12.12 19.74 0.78
N PHE A 226 -12.07 20.06 -0.52
CA PHE A 226 -12.29 21.42 -1.02
C PHE A 226 -13.69 21.94 -0.69
N ASP A 227 -13.83 23.26 -0.66
CA ASP A 227 -15.13 23.91 -0.54
C ASP A 227 -15.98 23.57 -1.78
N ILE A 228 -17.30 23.44 -1.58
CA ILE A 228 -18.23 23.24 -2.70
C ILE A 228 -18.06 24.40 -3.69
N SER A 229 -17.88 24.07 -4.96
CA SER A 229 -17.71 25.06 -6.03
C SER A 229 -18.38 24.62 -7.31
N GLU A 230 -18.98 25.56 -8.03
CA GLU A 230 -19.36 25.35 -9.43
C GLU A 230 -18.15 24.97 -10.29
N PHE A 231 -18.40 24.37 -11.45
CA PHE A 231 -17.36 24.02 -12.42
C PHE A 231 -16.41 25.21 -12.71
N PRO A 232 -15.09 25.09 -12.43
CA PRO A 232 -14.16 26.21 -12.56
C PRO A 232 -13.92 26.63 -14.02
N PRO A 233 -14.21 27.89 -14.42
CA PRO A 233 -14.07 28.32 -15.82
C PRO A 233 -12.63 28.27 -16.36
N TRP A 234 -11.63 28.38 -15.48
CA TRP A 234 -10.22 28.34 -15.88
C TRP A 234 -9.79 26.97 -16.38
N LEU A 235 -10.48 25.87 -16.04
CA LEU A 235 -10.15 24.54 -16.55
C LEU A 235 -10.20 24.48 -18.08
N SER A 236 -11.24 25.08 -18.67
CA SER A 236 -11.41 25.17 -20.13
C SER A 236 -10.40 26.09 -20.81
N SER A 237 -9.58 26.83 -20.03
CA SER A 237 -8.51 27.68 -20.58
C SER A 237 -7.18 26.94 -20.76
N LEU A 238 -7.01 25.75 -20.16
CA LEU A 238 -5.76 24.99 -20.14
C LEU A 238 -5.56 24.20 -21.44
N GLN A 239 -5.06 24.86 -22.48
CA GLN A 239 -4.97 24.30 -23.84
C GLN A 239 -4.07 23.06 -23.97
N SER A 240 -3.13 22.85 -23.05
CA SER A 240 -2.23 21.69 -23.05
C SER A 240 -2.77 20.48 -22.27
N LEU A 241 -3.95 20.59 -21.64
CA LEU A 241 -4.47 19.57 -20.75
C LEU A 241 -4.76 18.26 -21.49
N THR A 242 -4.17 17.17 -20.99
CA THR A 242 -4.36 15.79 -21.48
C THR A 242 -5.13 14.95 -20.48
N THR A 243 -4.82 15.10 -19.19
CA THR A 243 -5.39 14.31 -18.11
C THR A 243 -5.91 15.23 -17.03
N LEU A 244 -7.19 15.06 -16.70
CA LEU A 244 -7.88 15.81 -15.65
C LEU A 244 -8.51 14.85 -14.66
N MET A 245 -8.02 14.87 -13.42
CA MET A 245 -8.51 14.03 -12.32
C MET A 245 -9.02 14.91 -11.18
N MET A 246 -10.33 14.88 -10.98
CA MET A 246 -11.09 15.70 -10.05
C MET A 246 -12.13 14.86 -9.29
N GLU A 247 -11.89 13.55 -9.17
CA GLU A 247 -12.73 12.65 -8.37
C GLU A 247 -12.87 13.19 -6.94
N HIS A 248 -14.09 13.20 -6.39
CA HIS A 248 -14.33 13.58 -4.99
C HIS A 248 -13.72 14.94 -4.60
N THR A 249 -14.09 15.99 -5.34
CA THR A 249 -13.62 17.38 -5.12
C THR A 249 -14.74 18.36 -4.77
N GLN A 250 -15.96 17.86 -4.54
CA GLN A 250 -17.16 18.66 -4.22
C GLN A 250 -17.60 19.61 -5.34
N LEU A 251 -17.24 19.32 -6.61
CA LEU A 251 -17.71 20.10 -7.74
C LEU A 251 -19.22 19.97 -7.93
N GLU A 252 -19.90 21.08 -8.24
CA GLU A 252 -21.32 21.11 -8.55
C GLU A 252 -21.64 21.85 -9.85
N GLY A 253 -22.89 21.73 -10.30
CA GLY A 253 -23.37 22.39 -11.51
C GLY A 253 -23.03 21.65 -12.81
N PRO A 254 -23.33 22.27 -13.96
CA PRO A 254 -23.14 21.66 -15.27
C PRO A 254 -21.68 21.70 -15.74
N ILE A 255 -21.26 20.65 -16.45
CA ILE A 255 -19.96 20.62 -17.14
C ILE A 255 -20.09 21.40 -18.45
N PRO A 256 -19.23 22.41 -18.72
CA PRO A 256 -19.30 23.17 -19.95
C PRO A 256 -18.73 22.36 -21.13
N ALA A 257 -19.44 22.39 -22.27
CA ALA A 257 -19.09 21.60 -23.46
C ALA A 257 -17.69 21.90 -24.03
N ASN A 258 -17.19 23.12 -23.82
CA ASN A 258 -15.86 23.53 -24.29
C ASN A 258 -14.70 22.82 -23.57
N LEU A 259 -14.94 22.19 -22.40
CA LEU A 259 -13.94 21.34 -21.76
C LEU A 259 -13.50 20.22 -22.72
N PHE A 260 -14.47 19.53 -23.33
CA PHE A 260 -14.21 18.41 -24.22
C PHE A 260 -13.62 18.82 -25.57
N SER A 261 -13.67 20.12 -25.91
CA SER A 261 -13.05 20.70 -27.11
C SER A 261 -11.58 21.06 -26.93
N LEU A 262 -10.99 20.84 -25.75
CA LEU A 262 -9.55 21.03 -25.54
C LEU A 262 -8.76 20.08 -26.45
N PRO A 263 -7.77 20.57 -27.23
CA PRO A 263 -7.24 19.83 -28.37
C PRO A 263 -6.55 18.51 -28.00
N ASN A 264 -5.89 18.45 -26.83
CA ASN A 264 -5.10 17.30 -26.41
C ASN A 264 -5.77 16.45 -25.31
N LEU A 265 -7.03 16.70 -25.00
CA LEU A 265 -7.69 16.07 -23.85
C LEU A 265 -7.95 14.59 -24.11
N GLN A 266 -7.44 13.74 -23.22
CA GLN A 266 -7.49 12.28 -23.32
C GLN A 266 -8.34 11.66 -22.22
N ILE A 267 -8.11 12.05 -20.97
CA ILE A 267 -8.70 11.42 -19.79
C ILE A 267 -9.38 12.49 -18.93
N VAL A 268 -10.65 12.27 -18.63
CA VAL A 268 -11.45 13.08 -17.72
C VAL A 268 -12.03 12.18 -16.64
N GLU A 269 -11.62 12.39 -15.40
CA GLU A 269 -12.11 11.67 -14.22
C GLU A 269 -12.74 12.70 -13.26
N MET A 270 -14.06 12.69 -13.13
CA MET A 270 -14.79 13.58 -12.21
C MET A 270 -15.88 12.82 -11.46
N SER A 271 -15.69 11.52 -11.22
CA SER A 271 -16.61 10.72 -10.43
C SER A 271 -16.75 11.25 -8.99
N ASN A 272 -17.81 10.83 -8.30
CA ASN A 272 -18.03 11.14 -6.88
C ASN A 272 -18.12 12.65 -6.56
N ASN A 273 -18.77 13.43 -7.43
CA ASN A 273 -19.04 14.86 -7.24
C ASN A 273 -20.56 15.14 -7.22
N HIS A 274 -20.93 16.43 -7.21
CA HIS A 274 -22.32 16.91 -7.27
C HIS A 274 -22.66 17.51 -8.64
N LEU A 275 -21.95 17.09 -9.70
CA LEU A 275 -22.16 17.61 -11.06
C LEU A 275 -23.55 17.22 -11.55
N ASN A 276 -24.22 18.12 -12.27
CA ASN A 276 -25.62 17.95 -12.66
C ASN A 276 -25.92 18.49 -14.06
N GLY A 277 -27.18 18.38 -14.49
CA GLY A 277 -27.63 18.87 -15.78
C GLY A 277 -27.38 17.88 -16.93
N THR A 278 -27.36 18.41 -18.15
CA THR A 278 -27.13 17.63 -19.37
C THR A 278 -25.63 17.61 -19.69
N LEU A 279 -25.08 16.42 -19.91
CA LEU A 279 -23.74 16.28 -20.46
C LEU A 279 -23.78 16.53 -21.96
N ASN A 280 -23.34 17.73 -22.35
CA ASN A 280 -23.16 18.11 -23.74
C ASN A 280 -21.68 17.96 -24.11
N ILE A 281 -21.37 16.88 -24.81
CA ILE A 281 -20.08 16.72 -25.47
C ILE A 281 -20.25 17.36 -26.84
N SER A 282 -19.61 18.52 -27.03
CA SER A 282 -19.65 19.27 -28.29
C SER A 282 -19.46 18.37 -29.51
N THR A 283 -20.04 18.69 -30.67
CA THR A 283 -19.72 18.00 -31.93
C THR A 283 -18.24 18.13 -32.31
N THR A 284 -17.50 19.05 -31.68
CA THR A 284 -16.06 19.26 -31.82
C THR A 284 -15.33 18.90 -30.52
N PHE A 285 -15.35 17.63 -30.13
CA PHE A 285 -14.55 17.11 -29.02
C PHE A 285 -13.13 16.74 -29.49
N SER A 286 -12.18 16.60 -28.56
CA SER A 286 -10.81 16.16 -28.87
C SER A 286 -10.80 14.80 -29.56
N ASP A 287 -10.06 14.69 -30.65
CA ASP A 287 -9.81 13.42 -31.33
C ASP A 287 -8.96 12.44 -30.49
N GLN A 288 -8.29 12.94 -29.46
CA GLN A 288 -7.50 12.13 -28.52
C GLN A 288 -8.31 11.63 -27.31
N LEU A 289 -9.57 12.02 -27.17
CA LEU A 289 -10.38 11.67 -26.01
C LEU A 289 -10.59 10.15 -25.91
N GLN A 290 -10.19 9.57 -24.79
CA GLN A 290 -10.20 8.13 -24.53
C GLN A 290 -11.29 7.76 -23.51
N SER A 291 -11.36 8.50 -22.40
CA SER A 291 -12.25 8.15 -21.30
C SER A 291 -12.82 9.37 -20.59
N ILE A 292 -14.11 9.27 -20.25
CA ILE A 292 -14.79 10.20 -19.35
C ILE A 292 -15.47 9.38 -18.25
N ASP A 293 -15.00 9.52 -17.01
CA ASP A 293 -15.68 8.97 -15.83
C ASP A 293 -16.43 10.08 -15.08
N LEU A 294 -17.76 9.90 -14.98
CA LEU A 294 -18.68 10.78 -14.29
C LEU A 294 -19.57 9.99 -13.32
N GLN A 295 -19.13 8.81 -12.89
CA GLN A 295 -19.87 7.97 -11.96
C GLN A 295 -20.23 8.74 -10.68
N ASN A 296 -21.34 8.38 -10.05
CA ASN A 296 -21.76 8.97 -8.78
C ASN A 296 -21.87 10.51 -8.81
N ASN A 297 -22.48 11.03 -9.87
CA ASN A 297 -22.93 12.42 -10.02
C ASN A 297 -24.46 12.48 -10.22
N SER A 298 -25.01 13.68 -10.47
CA SER A 298 -26.44 13.95 -10.70
C SER A 298 -26.75 14.35 -12.15
N ILE A 299 -26.02 13.79 -13.13
CA ILE A 299 -26.22 14.06 -14.57
C ILE A 299 -27.51 13.37 -15.04
N THR A 300 -28.40 14.13 -15.69
CA THR A 300 -29.76 13.66 -16.01
C THR A 300 -29.97 13.28 -17.46
N ASN A 301 -29.20 13.85 -18.40
CA ASN A 301 -29.31 13.62 -19.83
C ASN A 301 -27.93 13.55 -20.49
N PHE A 302 -27.84 12.75 -21.55
CA PHE A 302 -26.64 12.59 -22.37
C PHE A 302 -26.98 12.90 -23.83
N ASP A 303 -26.30 13.89 -24.42
CA ASP A 303 -26.39 14.11 -25.86
C ASP A 303 -25.49 13.09 -26.57
N PRO A 304 -26.02 12.25 -27.47
CA PRO A 304 -25.25 11.17 -28.08
C PRO A 304 -24.07 11.69 -28.90
N ILE A 305 -22.87 11.14 -28.63
CA ILE A 305 -21.67 11.40 -29.44
C ILE A 305 -21.93 10.91 -30.86
N THR A 306 -21.97 11.83 -31.81
CA THR A 306 -22.15 11.51 -33.23
C THR A 306 -20.77 11.52 -33.92
N GLY A 307 -20.04 10.39 -33.83
CA GLY A 307 -18.78 10.24 -34.54
C GLY A 307 -17.77 9.29 -33.88
N GLY A 308 -17.66 8.07 -34.43
CA GLY A 308 -16.39 7.39 -34.75
C GLY A 308 -15.34 7.02 -33.68
N ASN A 309 -15.40 7.46 -32.42
CA ASN A 309 -14.36 7.15 -31.44
C ASN A 309 -14.86 6.20 -30.33
N ASN A 310 -14.01 5.26 -29.92
CA ASN A 310 -14.20 4.35 -28.76
C ASN A 310 -14.09 5.11 -27.42
N ILE A 311 -14.82 6.21 -27.25
CA ILE A 311 -14.83 6.97 -25.99
C ILE A 311 -15.61 6.16 -24.96
N THR A 312 -14.93 5.76 -23.89
CA THR A 312 -15.58 5.05 -22.79
C THR A 312 -16.18 6.09 -21.83
N ILE A 313 -17.50 6.05 -21.65
CA ILE A 313 -18.20 6.93 -20.72
C ILE A 313 -18.78 6.11 -19.58
N PHE A 314 -18.39 6.48 -18.37
CA PHE A 314 -18.93 5.87 -17.16
C PHE A 314 -19.91 6.85 -16.51
N SER A 315 -21.21 6.68 -16.78
CA SER A 315 -22.31 7.53 -16.28
C SER A 315 -23.23 6.82 -15.27
N GLY A 316 -22.72 5.78 -14.59
CA GLY A 316 -23.50 4.95 -13.66
C GLY A 316 -24.34 3.88 -14.36
N GLN A 317 -25.36 4.28 -15.14
CA GLN A 317 -26.11 3.35 -15.99
C GLN A 317 -25.49 3.27 -17.38
N VAL A 318 -25.20 2.04 -17.84
CA VAL A 318 -24.62 1.76 -19.15
C VAL A 318 -25.57 0.84 -19.92
N PRO A 319 -25.80 1.05 -21.24
CA PRO A 319 -26.58 0.12 -22.06
C PRO A 319 -25.89 -1.23 -22.13
N SER A 320 -26.60 -2.32 -21.83
CA SER A 320 -26.13 -3.67 -22.11
C SER A 320 -26.13 -3.97 -23.61
N SER A 321 -25.52 -5.09 -24.02
CA SER A 321 -25.58 -5.58 -25.42
C SER A 321 -27.00 -5.92 -25.89
N LYS A 322 -27.98 -5.99 -24.97
CA LYS A 322 -29.41 -6.12 -25.24
C LYS A 322 -30.19 -4.81 -25.11
N CYS A 323 -29.48 -3.68 -25.01
CA CYS A 323 -30.02 -2.31 -24.94
C CYS A 323 -30.89 -2.02 -23.71
N ASN A 324 -30.67 -2.71 -22.58
CA ASN A 324 -31.24 -2.34 -21.29
C ASN A 324 -30.21 -1.54 -20.49
N CYS A 325 -30.56 -0.35 -19.99
CA CYS A 325 -29.69 0.44 -19.11
C CYS A 325 -29.62 -0.21 -17.73
N ALA A 326 -28.43 -0.54 -17.26
CA ALA A 326 -28.20 -1.13 -15.95
C ALA A 326 -26.91 -0.61 -15.31
N TYR A 327 -26.73 -0.85 -14.02
CA TYR A 327 -25.51 -0.63 -13.26
C TYR A 327 -24.66 -1.90 -13.31
N PRO A 328 -23.70 -2.03 -14.24
CA PRO A 328 -22.89 -3.23 -14.33
C PRO A 328 -21.93 -3.36 -13.15
N TYR A 329 -21.59 -4.59 -12.79
CA TYR A 329 -20.44 -4.85 -11.92
C TYR A 329 -19.16 -4.73 -12.74
N GLN A 330 -18.30 -3.79 -12.36
CA GLN A 330 -17.15 -3.37 -13.16
C GLN A 330 -15.80 -3.76 -12.53
N GLY A 331 -14.77 -3.81 -13.37
CA GLY A 331 -13.39 -3.98 -12.94
C GLY A 331 -12.43 -4.08 -14.13
N ILE A 332 -11.17 -4.33 -13.86
CA ILE A 332 -10.15 -4.60 -14.88
C ILE A 332 -9.64 -6.04 -14.72
N LEU A 333 -9.81 -6.83 -15.79
CA LEU A 333 -9.26 -8.17 -15.91
C LEU A 333 -7.87 -8.12 -16.52
N PHE A 334 -6.86 -8.52 -15.76
CA PHE A 334 -5.48 -8.60 -16.24
C PHE A 334 -5.13 -10.02 -16.63
N PHE A 335 -4.63 -10.21 -17.84
CA PHE A 335 -4.16 -11.49 -18.36
C PHE A 335 -2.66 -11.46 -18.61
N ARG A 336 -2.00 -12.57 -18.27
CA ARG A 336 -0.65 -12.84 -18.77
C ARG A 336 -0.74 -13.41 -20.20
N ALA A 337 -1.11 -12.56 -21.15
CA ALA A 337 -1.34 -12.95 -22.55
C ALA A 337 -0.03 -13.28 -23.30
N LEU A 338 -0.14 -14.01 -24.42
CA LEU A 338 0.99 -14.23 -25.32
C LEU A 338 1.37 -12.90 -26.01
N SER A 339 2.66 -12.63 -26.15
CA SER A 339 3.22 -11.41 -26.75
C SER A 339 2.89 -11.22 -28.24
N SER A 340 2.16 -12.15 -28.86
CA SER A 340 1.79 -12.14 -30.28
C SER A 340 0.29 -11.88 -30.52
N LEU A 341 -0.45 -11.44 -29.49
CA LEU A 341 -1.88 -11.15 -29.62
C LEU A 341 -2.09 -9.84 -30.40
N ASP A 342 -2.86 -9.89 -31.49
CA ASP A 342 -3.31 -8.68 -32.20
C ASP A 342 -4.46 -8.04 -31.42
N LEU A 343 -4.16 -6.94 -30.71
CA LEU A 343 -5.12 -6.24 -29.85
C LEU A 343 -6.30 -5.62 -30.63
N GLY A 344 -6.16 -5.44 -31.95
CA GLY A 344 -7.23 -4.92 -32.81
C GLY A 344 -8.26 -5.97 -33.21
N ASN A 345 -8.00 -7.26 -32.99
CA ASN A 345 -8.91 -8.34 -33.37
C ASN A 345 -9.93 -8.61 -32.25
N SER A 346 -11.16 -8.12 -32.42
CA SER A 346 -12.24 -8.24 -31.44
C SER A 346 -12.71 -9.68 -31.16
N SER A 347 -12.43 -10.63 -32.07
CA SER A 347 -12.84 -12.03 -31.88
C SER A 347 -12.22 -12.70 -30.65
N TYR A 348 -11.04 -12.22 -30.22
CA TYR A 348 -10.41 -12.71 -28.99
C TYR A 348 -11.22 -12.35 -27.75
N TYR A 349 -11.80 -11.15 -27.71
CA TYR A 349 -12.56 -10.66 -26.55
C TYR A 349 -13.94 -11.30 -26.49
N VAL A 350 -14.60 -11.48 -27.64
CA VAL A 350 -15.87 -12.22 -27.74
C VAL A 350 -15.72 -13.65 -27.19
N ALA A 351 -14.62 -14.34 -27.48
CA ALA A 351 -14.35 -15.66 -26.93
C ALA A 351 -14.17 -15.65 -25.40
N VAL A 352 -13.60 -14.59 -24.83
CA VAL A 352 -13.45 -14.44 -23.37
C VAL A 352 -14.80 -14.13 -22.72
N GLU A 353 -15.61 -13.27 -23.33
CA GLU A 353 -16.99 -12.97 -22.91
C GLU A 353 -17.87 -14.23 -22.86
N GLU A 354 -17.81 -15.08 -23.90
CA GLU A 354 -18.56 -16.34 -23.94
C GLU A 354 -18.17 -17.27 -22.79
N TYR A 355 -16.87 -17.42 -22.49
CA TYR A 355 -16.41 -18.25 -21.37
C TYR A 355 -16.79 -17.66 -20.00
N LEU A 356 -16.82 -16.32 -19.87
CA LEU A 356 -17.32 -15.66 -18.66
C LEU A 356 -18.81 -15.94 -18.47
N MET A 357 -19.62 -15.82 -19.53
CA MET A 357 -21.04 -16.17 -19.50
C MET A 357 -21.26 -17.65 -19.12
N GLN A 358 -20.52 -18.58 -19.72
CA GLN A 358 -20.57 -20.00 -19.36
C GLN A 358 -20.17 -20.28 -17.90
N THR A 359 -19.34 -19.41 -17.30
CA THR A 359 -18.98 -19.54 -15.88
C THR A 359 -20.15 -19.13 -14.98
N PHE A 360 -21.00 -18.21 -15.44
CA PHE A 360 -22.15 -17.70 -14.69
C PHE A 360 -23.41 -18.55 -14.86
N GLU A 361 -23.57 -19.26 -15.99
CA GLU A 361 -24.73 -20.13 -16.28
C GLU A 361 -25.01 -21.23 -15.24
N PRO A 362 -24.03 -22.03 -14.76
CA PRO A 362 -24.31 -23.17 -13.88
C PRO A 362 -24.76 -22.79 -12.45
N SER A 363 -24.74 -21.49 -12.12
CA SER A 363 -24.94 -20.97 -10.76
C SER A 363 -26.26 -20.20 -10.57
N ASP A 364 -27.17 -20.20 -11.55
CA ASP A 364 -28.39 -19.37 -11.58
C ASP A 364 -28.12 -17.89 -11.22
N LEU A 365 -26.94 -17.39 -11.59
CA LEU A 365 -26.56 -16.02 -11.30
C LEU A 365 -27.41 -15.07 -12.16
N PRO A 366 -27.89 -13.95 -11.62
CA PRO A 366 -28.74 -13.01 -12.36
C PRO A 366 -27.87 -12.16 -13.30
N VAL A 367 -27.11 -12.77 -14.21
CA VAL A 367 -26.25 -12.11 -15.19
C VAL A 367 -26.87 -12.25 -16.57
N ASP A 368 -27.09 -11.11 -17.25
CA ASP A 368 -27.70 -11.06 -18.58
C ASP A 368 -26.67 -11.10 -19.70
N SER A 369 -25.58 -10.34 -19.52
CA SER A 369 -24.51 -10.21 -20.50
C SER A 369 -23.21 -9.77 -19.82
N VAL A 370 -22.10 -9.99 -20.52
CA VAL A 370 -20.76 -9.52 -20.15
C VAL A 370 -20.20 -8.76 -21.33
N SER A 371 -19.46 -7.68 -21.08
CA SER A 371 -18.75 -6.90 -22.08
C SER A 371 -17.30 -6.70 -21.65
N LEU A 372 -16.38 -6.88 -22.60
CA LEU A 372 -14.96 -6.59 -22.48
C LEU A 372 -14.58 -5.48 -23.46
N SER A 373 -13.87 -4.48 -22.96
CA SER A 373 -13.45 -3.33 -23.76
C SER A 373 -12.08 -2.81 -23.33
N ASN A 374 -11.58 -1.83 -24.08
CA ASN A 374 -10.37 -1.07 -23.77
C ASN A 374 -9.14 -1.93 -23.45
N PRO A 375 -8.61 -2.70 -24.43
CA PRO A 375 -7.37 -3.45 -24.23
C PRO A 375 -6.19 -2.52 -23.96
N THR A 376 -5.56 -2.68 -22.81
CA THR A 376 -4.38 -1.92 -22.37
C THR A 376 -3.23 -2.87 -22.04
N ILE A 377 -1.99 -2.40 -22.22
CA ILE A 377 -0.80 -3.12 -21.77
C ILE A 377 -0.16 -2.31 -20.65
N ASP A 378 -0.04 -2.90 -19.47
CA ASP A 378 0.61 -2.24 -18.33
C ASP A 378 2.15 -2.23 -18.47
N SER A 379 2.82 -1.53 -17.56
CA SER A 379 4.29 -1.45 -17.51
C SER A 379 4.99 -2.79 -17.26
N PHE A 380 4.24 -3.82 -16.85
CA PHE A 380 4.73 -5.18 -16.62
C PHE A 380 4.42 -6.13 -17.80
N GLY A 381 3.77 -5.64 -18.85
CA GLY A 381 3.41 -6.40 -20.05
C GLY A 381 2.14 -7.26 -19.91
N TYR A 382 1.29 -6.99 -18.92
CA TYR A 382 -0.01 -7.66 -18.77
C TYR A 382 -1.07 -6.97 -19.63
N LEU A 383 -1.95 -7.78 -20.23
CA LEU A 383 -3.11 -7.30 -20.97
C LEU A 383 -4.26 -7.02 -20.00
N GLY A 384 -4.56 -5.75 -19.77
CA GLY A 384 -5.74 -5.29 -19.04
C GLY A 384 -6.94 -5.14 -19.97
N LEU A 385 -8.09 -5.69 -19.57
CA LEU A 385 -9.38 -5.52 -20.24
C LEU A 385 -10.40 -4.98 -19.26
N SER A 386 -11.09 -3.91 -19.62
CA SER A 386 -12.22 -3.40 -18.86
C SER A 386 -13.37 -4.41 -18.92
N LEU A 387 -13.82 -4.87 -17.75
CA LEU A 387 -14.92 -5.81 -17.59
C LEU A 387 -16.18 -5.07 -17.12
N ALA A 388 -17.30 -5.35 -17.79
CA ALA A 388 -18.64 -4.99 -17.31
C ALA A 388 -19.55 -6.23 -17.32
N VAL A 389 -20.06 -6.63 -16.16
CA VAL A 389 -21.04 -7.71 -16.00
C VAL A 389 -22.41 -7.09 -15.76
N PHE A 390 -23.42 -7.42 -16.57
CA PHE A 390 -24.74 -6.80 -16.52
C PHE A 390 -25.78 -7.70 -15.83
N PRO A 391 -26.68 -7.15 -15.00
CA PRO A 391 -27.71 -7.92 -14.30
C PRO A 391 -28.83 -8.37 -15.24
N SER A 392 -29.45 -9.51 -14.89
CA SER A 392 -30.63 -10.08 -15.54
C SER A 392 -31.89 -9.80 -14.72
N GLY A 393 -32.93 -9.29 -15.39
CA GLY A 393 -34.26 -9.00 -14.80
C GLY A 393 -34.39 -7.63 -14.11
N ASP A 394 -33.36 -7.17 -13.39
CA ASP A 394 -33.31 -5.86 -12.73
C ASP A 394 -32.21 -4.97 -13.33
N ASP A 395 -32.24 -3.66 -13.04
CA ASP A 395 -31.20 -2.71 -13.47
C ASP A 395 -29.92 -2.74 -12.61
N ARG A 396 -29.87 -3.55 -11.55
CA ARG A 396 -28.75 -3.63 -10.59
C ARG A 396 -28.67 -5.00 -9.91
N PHE A 397 -27.47 -5.39 -9.45
CA PHE A 397 -27.30 -6.59 -8.65
C PHE A 397 -27.66 -6.37 -7.17
N ASN A 398 -28.14 -7.41 -6.50
CA ASN A 398 -28.25 -7.43 -5.04
C ASN A 398 -26.90 -7.83 -4.39
N LYS A 399 -26.78 -7.63 -3.07
CA LYS A 399 -25.54 -7.93 -2.30
C LYS A 399 -25.06 -9.37 -2.47
N THR A 400 -26.00 -10.31 -2.49
CA THR A 400 -25.70 -11.74 -2.67
C THR A 400 -25.18 -12.01 -4.08
N GLY A 401 -25.80 -11.43 -5.10
CA GLY A 401 -25.37 -11.52 -6.50
C GLY A 401 -23.94 -11.04 -6.72
N ILE A 402 -23.61 -9.84 -6.21
CA ILE A 402 -22.24 -9.31 -6.28
C ILE A 402 -21.24 -10.21 -5.56
N THR A 403 -21.59 -10.71 -4.38
CA THR A 403 -20.70 -11.59 -3.61
C THR A 403 -20.40 -12.88 -4.36
N ILE A 404 -21.40 -13.49 -5.02
CA ILE A 404 -21.23 -14.74 -5.76
C ILE A 404 -20.48 -14.50 -7.09
N ILE A 405 -20.78 -13.41 -7.81
CA ILE A 405 -20.04 -13.03 -9.02
C ILE A 405 -18.56 -12.77 -8.69
N GLY A 406 -18.29 -11.99 -7.63
CA GLY A 406 -16.94 -11.75 -7.14
C GLY A 406 -16.23 -13.04 -6.70
N TYR A 407 -16.94 -14.01 -6.14
CA TYR A 407 -16.39 -15.33 -5.83
C TYR A 407 -16.05 -16.15 -7.08
N ALA A 408 -16.95 -16.19 -8.07
CA ALA A 408 -16.73 -16.89 -9.34
C ALA A 408 -15.50 -16.36 -10.11
N LEU A 409 -15.30 -15.04 -10.07
CA LEU A 409 -14.17 -14.36 -10.70
C LEU A 409 -12.86 -14.42 -9.89
N ASN A 410 -12.91 -14.63 -8.57
CA ASN A 410 -11.68 -14.68 -7.74
C ASN A 410 -11.20 -16.11 -7.42
N ASN A 411 -12.04 -17.15 -7.51
CA ASN A 411 -11.68 -18.50 -7.07
C ASN A 411 -11.40 -19.51 -8.22
N LEU A 412 -10.86 -19.04 -9.35
CA LEU A 412 -10.37 -19.87 -10.47
C LEU A 412 -11.43 -20.73 -11.21
N SER A 413 -12.73 -20.46 -11.05
CA SER A 413 -13.78 -21.14 -11.82
C SER A 413 -13.74 -20.75 -13.29
N PHE A 414 -13.49 -19.47 -13.58
CA PHE A 414 -13.26 -19.01 -14.94
C PHE A 414 -11.88 -19.50 -15.43
N ARG A 415 -11.89 -20.30 -16.51
CA ARG A 415 -10.70 -20.75 -17.21
C ARG A 415 -10.63 -20.03 -18.54
N PRO A 416 -9.73 -19.04 -18.71
CA PRO A 416 -9.70 -18.30 -19.95
C PRO A 416 -9.23 -19.18 -21.13
N PRO A 417 -9.54 -18.79 -22.38
CA PRO A 417 -9.07 -19.48 -23.57
C PRO A 417 -7.55 -19.62 -23.59
N ARG A 418 -7.01 -20.66 -24.25
CA ARG A 418 -5.55 -21.00 -24.23
C ARG A 418 -4.60 -19.86 -24.61
N LEU A 419 -5.06 -18.89 -25.40
CA LEU A 419 -4.27 -17.72 -25.81
C LEU A 419 -4.05 -16.70 -24.66
N PHE A 420 -4.90 -16.77 -23.64
CA PHE A 420 -4.83 -15.96 -22.44
C PHE A 420 -4.28 -16.81 -21.29
N GLY A 421 -3.22 -16.31 -20.64
CA GLY A 421 -2.62 -16.97 -19.49
C GLY A 421 -3.44 -16.79 -18.21
N PRO A 422 -2.85 -17.08 -17.03
CA PRO A 422 -3.51 -16.81 -15.75
C PRO A 422 -3.93 -15.33 -15.65
N TYR A 423 -5.03 -15.10 -14.95
CA TYR A 423 -5.62 -13.77 -14.79
C TYR A 423 -5.75 -13.36 -13.33
N PHE A 424 -5.91 -12.06 -13.09
CA PHE A 424 -6.41 -11.51 -11.84
C PHE A 424 -7.39 -10.37 -12.15
N LEU A 425 -8.33 -10.13 -11.24
CA LEU A 425 -9.34 -9.08 -11.35
C LEU A 425 -9.09 -8.00 -10.30
N ILE A 426 -9.09 -6.74 -10.72
CA ILE A 426 -9.26 -5.59 -9.82
C ILE A 426 -10.68 -5.09 -10.02
N ALA A 427 -11.59 -5.46 -9.12
CA ALA A 427 -12.99 -5.07 -9.20
C ALA A 427 -13.23 -3.68 -8.59
N SER A 428 -14.09 -2.88 -9.23
CA SER A 428 -14.59 -1.62 -8.70
C SER A 428 -15.57 -1.88 -7.55
N ILE A 429 -15.70 -0.91 -6.64
CA ILE A 429 -16.69 -0.96 -5.56
C ILE A 429 -18.09 -0.88 -6.19
N TYR A 430 -18.99 -1.78 -5.81
CA TYR A 430 -20.37 -1.78 -6.28
C TYR A 430 -21.30 -1.20 -5.21
N ASP A 431 -21.76 0.04 -5.42
CA ASP A 431 -22.58 0.78 -4.45
C ASP A 431 -24.08 0.80 -4.79
N TYR A 432 -24.47 0.24 -5.93
CA TYR A 432 -25.82 0.34 -6.48
C TYR A 432 -26.81 -0.69 -5.94
N TYR A 433 -26.76 -1.08 -4.67
CA TYR A 433 -27.67 -2.10 -4.12
C TYR A 433 -29.14 -1.60 -4.05
N ALA A 434 -30.10 -2.46 -4.43
CA ALA A 434 -31.51 -2.17 -4.23
C ALA A 434 -31.85 -1.97 -2.73
N GLY A 435 -32.21 -0.74 -2.36
CA GLY A 435 -32.82 -0.41 -1.06
C GLY A 435 -31.87 -0.26 0.13
N SER A 436 -31.10 0.83 0.19
CA SER A 436 -30.43 1.27 1.43
C SER A 436 -30.83 2.69 1.85
N ASN A 437 -32.14 2.94 1.91
CA ASN A 437 -32.70 4.07 2.68
C ASN A 437 -33.79 3.61 3.64
N LYS A 438 -33.59 2.46 4.31
CA LYS A 438 -34.36 2.17 5.52
C LYS A 438 -33.63 2.82 6.70
N LYS A 439 -34.14 3.98 7.13
CA LYS A 439 -33.88 4.54 8.46
C LYS A 439 -33.98 3.38 9.46
N VAL A 440 -32.88 3.13 10.17
CA VAL A 440 -32.88 2.16 11.28
C VAL A 440 -33.99 2.56 12.24
N SER A 441 -34.93 1.66 12.49
CA SER A 441 -36.06 1.90 13.40
C SER A 441 -35.53 2.43 14.73
N SER A 442 -36.13 3.51 15.25
CA SER A 442 -35.76 4.09 16.55
C SER A 442 -35.78 3.06 17.67
N GLY A 443 -36.59 1.99 17.55
CA GLY A 443 -36.62 0.88 18.50
C GLY A 443 -35.33 0.04 18.52
N ILE A 444 -34.63 -0.10 17.40
CA ILE A 444 -33.35 -0.83 17.32
C ILE A 444 -32.23 0.00 17.95
N ILE A 445 -32.22 1.32 17.71
CA ILE A 445 -31.25 2.24 18.32
C ILE A 445 -31.43 2.27 19.85
N ILE A 446 -32.68 2.35 20.32
CA ILE A 446 -32.99 2.26 21.75
C ILE A 446 -32.58 0.89 22.31
N GLY A 447 -32.83 -0.21 21.58
CA GLY A 447 -32.44 -1.56 21.99
C GLY A 447 -30.92 -1.75 22.12
N VAL A 448 -30.13 -1.23 21.17
CA VAL A 448 -28.66 -1.28 21.21
C VAL A 448 -28.11 -0.38 22.31
N ALA A 449 -28.67 0.82 22.50
CA ALA A 449 -28.27 1.74 23.56
C ALA A 449 -28.56 1.19 24.97
N VAL A 450 -29.74 0.59 25.16
CA VAL A 450 -30.14 -0.06 26.43
C VAL A 450 -29.29 -1.30 26.67
N GLY A 451 -29.07 -2.15 25.66
CA GLY A 451 -28.20 -3.33 25.77
C GLY A 451 -26.75 -2.98 26.09
N GLY A 452 -26.20 -1.96 25.43
CA GLY A 452 -24.86 -1.45 25.67
C GLY A 452 -24.71 -0.84 27.07
N SER A 453 -25.73 -0.13 27.54
CA SER A 453 -25.76 0.47 28.87
C SER A 453 -25.85 -0.58 29.98
N ILE A 454 -26.65 -1.63 29.79
CA ILE A 454 -26.72 -2.77 30.72
C ILE A 454 -25.37 -3.50 30.77
N LEU A 455 -24.74 -3.73 29.62
CA LEU A 455 -23.43 -4.38 29.55
C LEU A 455 -22.35 -3.53 30.24
N LEU A 456 -22.34 -2.21 30.04
CA LEU A 456 -21.43 -1.29 30.69
C LEU A 456 -21.63 -1.31 32.21
N LEU A 457 -22.88 -1.33 32.68
CA LEU A 457 -23.23 -1.35 34.10
C LEU A 457 -22.81 -2.68 34.75
N LEU A 458 -22.96 -3.81 34.05
CA LEU A 458 -22.45 -5.11 34.49
C LEU A 458 -20.91 -5.14 34.55
N LEU A 459 -20.22 -4.52 33.58
CA LEU A 459 -18.76 -4.42 33.59
C LEU A 459 -18.25 -3.50 34.70
N VAL A 460 -18.94 -2.40 35.00
CA VAL A 460 -18.64 -1.54 36.14
C VAL A 460 -18.87 -2.29 37.45
N LEU A 461 -19.98 -3.02 37.59
CA LEU A 461 -20.23 -3.86 38.77
C LEU A 461 -19.19 -4.97 38.94
N ALA A 462 -18.76 -5.61 37.85
CA ALA A 462 -17.67 -6.59 37.87
C ALA A 462 -16.32 -5.92 38.26
N GLY A 463 -16.04 -4.72 37.74
CA GLY A 463 -14.86 -3.93 38.11
C GLY A 463 -14.86 -3.53 39.58
N VAL A 464 -16.01 -3.07 40.11
CA VAL A 464 -16.20 -2.76 41.53
C VAL A 464 -16.07 -4.02 42.38
N TYR A 465 -16.64 -5.15 41.94
CA TYR A 465 -16.51 -6.44 42.61
C TYR A 465 -15.04 -6.89 42.68
N VAL A 466 -14.31 -6.85 41.57
CA VAL A 466 -12.87 -7.15 41.51
C VAL A 466 -12.07 -6.18 42.38
N PHE A 467 -12.41 -4.89 42.39
CA PHE A 467 -11.76 -3.90 43.25
C PHE A 467 -12.02 -4.14 44.74
N HIS A 468 -13.25 -4.49 45.12
CA HIS A 468 -13.59 -4.89 46.48
C HIS A 468 -12.89 -6.19 46.89
N GLN A 469 -12.78 -7.17 45.98
CA GLN A 469 -12.07 -8.42 46.21
C GLN A 469 -10.56 -8.17 46.37
N LYS A 470 -9.98 -7.26 45.57
CA LYS A 470 -8.58 -6.81 45.67
C LYS A 470 -8.32 -6.01 46.96
N LYS A 471 -9.28 -5.20 47.41
CA LYS A 471 -9.21 -4.46 48.69
C LYS A 471 -9.36 -5.39 49.90
N ARG A 472 -10.19 -6.43 49.80
CA ARG A 472 -10.35 -7.49 50.81
C ARG A 472 -9.11 -8.40 50.86
N ALA A 473 -8.50 -8.70 49.71
CA ALA A 473 -7.23 -9.41 49.62
C ALA A 473 -6.07 -8.58 50.21
N LYS A 474 -6.01 -7.26 49.94
CA LYS A 474 -5.02 -6.34 50.54
C LYS A 474 -5.13 -6.25 52.06
N ARG A 475 -6.36 -6.19 52.61
CA ARG A 475 -6.61 -6.20 54.07
C ARG A 475 -6.27 -7.54 54.74
N ALA A 476 -6.39 -8.66 54.02
CA ALA A 476 -5.98 -9.98 54.53
C ALA A 476 -4.45 -10.17 54.50
N THR A 477 -3.73 -9.51 53.60
CA THR A 477 -2.25 -9.50 53.55
C THR A 477 -1.59 -8.60 54.60
N GLU A 478 -2.32 -7.67 55.24
CA GLU A 478 -1.78 -6.85 56.34
C GLU A 478 -1.88 -7.51 57.73
N GLN A 479 -2.60 -8.64 57.86
CA GLN A 479 -2.73 -9.40 59.13
C GLN A 479 -2.04 -10.78 59.13
N ASN A 480 -1.50 -11.25 58.01
CA ASN A 480 -0.79 -12.54 57.92
C ASN A 480 0.61 -12.34 57.33
N ASN A 481 1.48 -11.64 58.07
CA ASN A 481 2.90 -11.54 57.76
C ASN A 481 3.63 -12.77 58.33
N PRO A 482 4.03 -13.78 57.52
CA PRO A 482 4.54 -15.05 58.05
C PRO A 482 6.05 -15.03 58.33
N PHE A 483 6.73 -13.89 58.12
CA PHE A 483 8.16 -13.74 58.42
C PHE A 483 8.45 -12.80 59.60
N ALA A 484 7.48 -12.60 60.49
CA ALA A 484 7.78 -12.04 61.80
C ALA A 484 8.72 -12.95 62.61
N ASN A 485 8.75 -14.26 62.31
CA ASN A 485 9.70 -15.24 62.85
C ASN A 485 9.86 -16.40 61.85
N TRP A 486 10.95 -16.48 61.06
CA TRP A 486 11.95 -17.52 61.33
C TRP A 486 13.16 -17.60 60.39
N ASP A 487 14.27 -17.78 61.10
CA ASP A 487 15.59 -18.41 60.94
C ASP A 487 16.31 -18.65 59.60
N VAL A 488 17.59 -18.33 59.72
CA VAL A 488 18.71 -18.52 58.82
C VAL A 488 19.32 -19.88 59.16
N ASN A 489 18.80 -20.98 58.60
CA ASN A 489 19.62 -22.18 58.45
C ASN A 489 19.08 -23.11 57.35
N MET A 490 20.01 -23.52 56.49
CA MET A 490 19.80 -24.33 55.30
C MET A 490 19.10 -25.67 55.56
N GLY A 491 18.38 -26.18 54.57
CA GLY A 491 18.04 -27.60 54.52
C GLY A 491 17.01 -27.98 53.45
N ASN A 492 17.43 -28.82 52.51
CA ASN A 492 16.67 -29.46 51.42
C ASN A 492 15.15 -29.66 51.64
N GLY A 493 14.38 -29.15 50.67
CA GLY A 493 13.57 -30.00 49.79
C GLY A 493 12.22 -30.54 50.28
N GLY A 494 11.14 -29.82 49.95
CA GLY A 494 9.78 -30.35 49.81
C GLY A 494 8.85 -29.33 49.11
N VAL A 495 8.50 -29.57 47.85
CA VAL A 495 7.73 -28.72 46.86
C VAL A 495 6.34 -29.40 46.67
N PRO A 496 5.18 -28.80 46.23
CA PRO A 496 4.91 -27.73 45.20
C PRO A 496 3.72 -26.76 45.52
N GLN A 497 3.33 -25.71 44.76
CA GLN A 497 3.14 -25.49 43.31
C GLN A 497 3.29 -23.99 42.87
N LEU A 498 3.66 -23.77 41.60
CA LEU A 498 4.10 -22.50 40.98
C LEU A 498 2.99 -21.72 40.24
N LYS A 499 2.97 -20.38 40.39
CA LYS A 499 2.26 -19.42 39.52
C LYS A 499 3.27 -18.49 38.85
N GLY A 500 3.53 -18.70 37.55
CA GLY A 500 4.36 -17.84 36.70
C GLY A 500 5.61 -18.55 36.16
N ALA A 501 6.01 -18.19 34.94
CA ALA A 501 7.15 -18.80 34.25
C ALA A 501 8.44 -18.60 35.07
N ARG A 502 8.93 -19.70 35.62
CA ARG A 502 10.17 -19.80 36.39
C ARG A 502 11.28 -20.32 35.50
N ARG A 503 12.49 -19.78 35.63
CA ARG A 503 13.70 -20.37 35.06
C ARG A 503 14.14 -21.52 35.98
N PHE A 504 14.07 -22.75 35.49
CA PHE A 504 14.49 -23.94 36.25
C PHE A 504 16.01 -24.09 36.19
N SER A 505 16.64 -24.45 37.32
CA SER A 505 18.05 -24.86 37.28
C SER A 505 18.19 -26.23 36.61
N TYR A 506 19.40 -26.57 36.16
CA TYR A 506 19.69 -27.86 35.52
C TYR A 506 19.37 -29.05 36.45
N GLU A 507 19.64 -28.91 37.75
CA GLU A 507 19.33 -29.93 38.76
C GLU A 507 17.83 -30.14 38.98
N GLU A 508 17.04 -29.05 38.91
CA GLU A 508 15.59 -29.12 39.06
C GLU A 508 14.94 -29.86 37.87
N LEU A 509 15.35 -29.52 36.64
CA LEU A 509 14.87 -30.20 35.44
C LEU A 509 15.23 -31.70 35.45
N LYS A 510 16.43 -32.06 35.89
CA LYS A 510 16.88 -33.46 36.00
C LYS A 510 16.08 -34.26 37.01
N LYS A 511 15.67 -33.63 38.11
CA LYS A 511 14.84 -34.25 39.16
C LYS A 511 13.40 -34.49 38.69
N TYR A 512 12.79 -33.54 37.97
CA TYR A 512 11.38 -33.64 37.55
C TYR A 512 11.14 -34.44 36.27
N THR A 513 12.19 -34.71 35.49
CA THR A 513 12.11 -35.51 34.26
C THR A 513 12.57 -36.95 34.45
N ASN A 514 12.74 -37.38 35.70
CA ASN A 514 13.24 -38.70 36.08
C ASN A 514 14.60 -39.00 35.44
N ASN A 515 15.56 -38.09 35.60
CA ASN A 515 16.87 -38.17 34.93
C ASN A 515 16.75 -38.23 33.38
N PHE A 516 15.63 -37.73 32.83
CA PHE A 516 15.26 -37.79 31.42
C PHE A 516 15.20 -39.23 30.86
N SER A 517 14.89 -40.22 31.72
CA SER A 517 15.14 -41.63 31.39
C SER A 517 14.16 -42.24 30.37
N GLU A 518 12.94 -41.73 30.19
CA GLU A 518 11.91 -42.45 29.41
C GLU A 518 11.03 -41.59 28.49
N ALA A 519 11.55 -41.35 27.28
CA ALA A 519 10.86 -41.45 25.98
C ALA A 519 11.92 -41.12 24.91
N ASN A 520 12.57 -42.15 24.38
CA ASN A 520 13.85 -42.07 23.65
C ASN A 520 13.73 -42.41 22.16
N GLY A 521 12.58 -42.17 21.53
CA GLY A 521 12.41 -42.40 20.10
C GLY A 521 11.64 -41.28 19.41
N ILE A 522 12.25 -40.68 18.39
CA ILE A 522 11.56 -39.89 17.37
C ILE A 522 11.44 -40.75 16.12
N GLY A 523 10.25 -40.77 15.50
CA GLY A 523 9.95 -41.41 14.22
C GLY A 523 8.84 -42.47 14.30
N SER A 524 7.72 -42.24 13.60
CA SER A 524 6.73 -43.27 13.22
C SER A 524 6.96 -43.83 11.81
N GLY A 525 8.11 -43.53 11.19
CA GLY A 525 8.45 -43.95 9.83
C GLY A 525 9.80 -44.66 9.75
N GLY A 526 9.76 -45.99 9.67
CA GLY A 526 10.64 -46.88 8.85
C GLY A 526 12.18 -46.84 8.92
N LYS A 527 12.86 -45.80 9.37
CA LYS A 527 14.34 -45.74 9.38
C LYS A 527 14.87 -45.08 10.65
N SER A 528 15.65 -45.86 11.42
CA SER A 528 16.53 -45.47 12.53
C SER A 528 15.93 -44.52 13.60
N ARG A 529 15.62 -45.07 14.79
CA ARG A 529 15.35 -44.29 16.02
C ARG A 529 16.61 -43.48 16.40
N ILE A 530 16.66 -42.21 16.05
CA ILE A 530 17.70 -41.29 16.51
C ILE A 530 17.38 -40.92 17.96
N ARG A 531 18.33 -41.17 18.88
CA ARG A 531 18.20 -40.85 20.30
C ARG A 531 18.73 -39.43 20.51
N LEU A 532 17.83 -38.46 20.72
CA LEU A 532 18.24 -37.08 21.03
C LEU A 532 18.78 -36.99 22.47
N ASP A 533 20.00 -36.48 22.60
CA ASP A 533 20.56 -36.06 23.86
C ASP A 533 19.88 -34.78 24.37
N TRP A 534 20.26 -34.32 25.56
CA TRP A 534 19.64 -33.14 26.18
C TRP A 534 19.81 -31.88 25.34
N MET A 535 20.99 -31.68 24.75
CA MET A 535 21.26 -30.50 23.92
C MET A 535 20.43 -30.52 22.64
N GLY A 536 20.26 -31.67 22.00
CA GLY A 536 19.36 -31.84 20.87
C GLY A 536 17.90 -31.52 21.22
N ARG A 537 17.41 -32.02 22.37
CA ARG A 537 16.04 -31.73 22.84
C ARG A 537 15.82 -30.25 23.15
N LEU A 538 16.80 -29.61 23.79
CA LEU A 538 16.75 -28.18 24.09
C LEU A 538 16.76 -27.35 22.79
N ASN A 539 17.56 -27.74 21.80
CA ASN A 539 17.62 -27.10 20.49
C ASN A 539 16.29 -27.24 19.73
N VAL A 540 15.63 -28.40 19.81
CA VAL A 540 14.30 -28.62 19.22
C VAL A 540 13.24 -27.73 19.88
N ALA A 541 13.23 -27.65 21.21
CA ALA A 541 12.30 -26.79 21.94
C ALA A 541 12.54 -25.30 21.62
N LEU A 542 13.81 -24.88 21.57
CA LEU A 542 14.19 -23.51 21.23
C LEU A 542 13.85 -23.16 19.78
N GLY A 543 14.09 -24.07 18.84
CA GLY A 543 13.72 -23.90 17.43
C GLY A 543 12.20 -23.80 17.24
N THR A 544 11.43 -24.60 17.98
CA THR A 544 9.96 -24.53 17.98
C THR A 544 9.46 -23.19 18.52
N ALA A 545 10.04 -22.72 19.63
CA ALA A 545 9.70 -21.42 20.21
C ALA A 545 10.03 -20.26 19.26
N ARG A 546 11.19 -20.30 18.60
CA ARG A 546 11.59 -19.32 17.58
C ARG A 546 10.63 -19.31 16.40
N GLY A 547 10.21 -20.49 15.93
CA GLY A 547 9.20 -20.62 14.87
C GLY A 547 7.85 -20.00 15.27
N LEU A 548 7.41 -20.21 16.51
CA LEU A 548 6.18 -19.61 17.04
C LEU A 548 6.28 -18.09 17.20
N VAL A 549 7.41 -17.58 17.69
CA VAL A 549 7.65 -16.12 17.79
C VAL A 549 7.64 -15.48 16.40
N TYR A 550 8.26 -16.12 15.41
CA TYR A 550 8.18 -15.66 14.03
C TYR A 550 6.73 -15.59 13.53
N LEU A 551 5.93 -16.64 13.77
CA LEU A 551 4.52 -16.64 13.39
C LEU A 551 3.71 -15.55 14.10
N HIS A 552 3.95 -15.28 15.38
CA HIS A 552 3.18 -14.30 16.15
C HIS A 552 3.59 -12.85 15.94
N GLU A 553 4.85 -12.57 15.64
CA GLU A 553 5.40 -11.20 15.65
C GLU A 553 5.90 -10.75 14.28
N HIS A 554 6.33 -11.69 13.43
CA HIS A 554 7.03 -11.38 12.18
C HIS A 554 6.28 -11.83 10.93
N ALA A 555 5.32 -12.76 11.04
CA ALA A 555 4.40 -13.07 9.96
C ALA A 555 3.38 -11.95 9.81
N ASN A 556 3.07 -11.55 8.57
CA ASN A 556 2.06 -10.54 8.28
C ASN A 556 0.98 -11.11 7.35
N PRO A 557 -0.28 -11.25 7.82
CA PRO A 557 -0.75 -10.95 9.18
C PRO A 557 -0.19 -11.95 10.22
N PRO A 558 -0.06 -11.55 11.51
CA PRO A 558 0.38 -12.44 12.57
C PRO A 558 -0.44 -13.74 12.62
N ILE A 559 0.21 -14.90 12.68
CA ILE A 559 -0.42 -16.22 12.59
C ILE A 559 -0.37 -16.90 13.95
N ILE A 560 -1.53 -17.26 14.50
CA ILE A 560 -1.63 -18.13 15.67
C ILE A 560 -1.77 -19.57 15.18
N HIS A 561 -0.80 -20.44 15.49
CA HIS A 561 -0.75 -21.83 14.99
C HIS A 561 -1.91 -22.72 15.50
N ARG A 562 -2.28 -22.56 16.79
CA ARG A 562 -3.40 -23.23 17.50
C ARG A 562 -3.32 -24.76 17.65
N ASP A 563 -2.39 -25.45 17.01
CA ASP A 563 -2.20 -26.91 17.16
C ASP A 563 -0.72 -27.29 17.30
N ILE A 564 -0.11 -26.94 18.43
CA ILE A 564 1.30 -27.28 18.72
C ILE A 564 1.36 -28.56 19.54
N LYS A 565 1.79 -29.63 18.87
CA LYS A 565 2.01 -30.97 19.42
C LYS A 565 3.24 -31.59 18.76
N SER A 566 3.84 -32.60 19.39
CA SER A 566 5.10 -33.20 18.92
C SER A 566 5.03 -33.75 17.49
N SER A 567 3.88 -34.24 17.03
CA SER A 567 3.69 -34.71 15.64
C SER A 567 3.74 -33.61 14.60
N ASN A 568 3.56 -32.35 15.01
CA ASN A 568 3.51 -31.18 14.15
C ASN A 568 4.82 -30.37 14.20
N ILE A 569 5.85 -30.91 14.87
CA ILE A 569 7.21 -30.38 14.87
C ILE A 569 8.08 -31.32 14.04
N LEU A 570 8.40 -30.90 12.82
CA LEU A 570 9.28 -31.65 11.93
C LEU A 570 10.74 -31.31 12.24
N LEU A 571 11.62 -32.29 12.11
CA LEU A 571 13.06 -32.10 12.22
C LEU A 571 13.67 -32.24 10.82
N ASP A 572 14.51 -31.28 10.42
CA ASP A 572 15.31 -31.42 9.20
C ASP A 572 16.53 -32.34 9.44
N GLU A 573 17.32 -32.57 8.38
CA GLU A 573 18.52 -33.44 8.43
C GLU A 573 19.56 -33.00 9.46
N SER A 574 19.50 -31.73 9.89
CA SER A 574 20.36 -31.15 10.93
C SER A 574 19.68 -31.08 12.30
N LEU A 575 18.54 -31.76 12.48
CA LEU A 575 17.73 -31.79 13.71
C LEU A 575 17.16 -30.42 14.12
N ASN A 576 17.03 -29.47 13.19
CA ASN A 576 16.36 -28.21 13.50
C ASN A 576 14.84 -28.38 13.45
N ALA A 577 14.16 -27.85 14.47
CA ALA A 577 12.71 -27.87 14.55
C ALA A 577 12.06 -26.91 13.54
N LYS A 578 11.06 -27.42 12.82
CA LYS A 578 10.16 -26.67 11.95
C LYS A 578 8.72 -26.91 12.40
N VAL A 579 7.98 -25.83 12.61
CA VAL A 579 6.55 -25.91 12.92
C VAL A 579 5.80 -26.23 11.64
N ALA A 580 4.96 -27.27 11.66
CA ALA A 580 4.23 -27.80 10.52
C ALA A 580 2.74 -28.00 10.86
N ASP A 581 1.94 -28.34 9.85
CA ASP A 581 0.49 -28.53 9.96
C ASP A 581 -0.28 -27.29 10.45
N PHE A 582 -0.45 -26.37 9.51
CA PHE A 582 -1.14 -25.09 9.71
C PHE A 582 -2.66 -25.20 9.55
N GLY A 583 -3.24 -26.41 9.54
CA GLY A 583 -4.66 -26.64 9.25
C GLY A 583 -5.63 -25.93 10.21
N LEU A 584 -5.21 -25.70 11.46
CA LEU A 584 -5.98 -24.96 12.48
C LEU A 584 -5.49 -23.53 12.71
N SER A 585 -4.47 -23.11 11.96
CA SER A 585 -3.85 -21.79 12.12
C SER A 585 -4.80 -20.66 11.69
N LYS A 586 -4.78 -19.55 12.42
CA LYS A 586 -5.58 -18.36 12.10
C LYS A 586 -4.70 -17.11 12.08
N PRO A 587 -4.87 -16.22 11.07
CA PRO A 587 -4.32 -14.88 11.14
C PRO A 587 -5.06 -14.08 12.23
N LYS A 588 -4.33 -13.29 13.00
CA LYS A 588 -4.89 -12.30 13.93
C LYS A 588 -5.24 -11.07 13.08
N VAL A 589 -6.53 -10.89 12.80
CA VAL A 589 -7.08 -9.76 12.05
C VAL A 589 -7.79 -8.84 13.05
N ASP A 590 -7.48 -7.55 13.04
CA ASP A 590 -8.23 -6.54 13.80
C ASP A 590 -9.68 -6.48 13.29
N SER A 591 -10.61 -6.55 14.23
CA SER A 591 -12.04 -6.79 14.01
C SER A 591 -12.84 -5.63 13.37
N GLU A 592 -12.19 -4.74 12.61
CA GLU A 592 -12.87 -3.63 11.92
C GLU A 592 -12.68 -3.61 10.40
N ARG A 593 -12.02 -4.61 9.81
CA ARG A 593 -11.87 -4.68 8.35
C ARG A 593 -12.13 -6.11 7.85
N ASN A 594 -13.30 -6.33 7.25
CA ASN A 594 -13.60 -7.55 6.51
C ASN A 594 -12.82 -7.58 5.19
N TYR A 595 -11.54 -7.98 5.26
CA TYR A 595 -10.77 -8.39 4.07
C TYR A 595 -10.76 -9.92 3.97
N VAL A 596 -11.25 -10.44 2.85
CA VAL A 596 -10.97 -11.82 2.42
C VAL A 596 -9.61 -11.80 1.71
N THR A 597 -8.60 -12.47 2.27
CA THR A 597 -7.24 -12.45 1.71
C THR A 597 -7.07 -13.57 0.67
N THR A 598 -6.51 -13.23 -0.49
CA THR A 598 -6.27 -14.12 -1.64
C THR A 598 -4.82 -14.64 -1.72
N GLN A 599 -4.08 -14.66 -0.61
CA GLN A 599 -2.70 -15.19 -0.65
C GLN A 599 -2.67 -16.73 -0.51
N VAL A 600 -2.05 -17.37 -1.50
CA VAL A 600 -1.66 -18.78 -1.46
C VAL A 600 -0.78 -19.03 -0.24
N LYS A 601 -1.26 -19.87 0.67
CA LYS A 601 -0.47 -20.41 1.79
C LYS A 601 0.30 -21.65 1.33
N GLY A 602 1.61 -21.53 1.23
CA GLY A 602 2.53 -22.66 1.06
C GLY A 602 3.85 -22.27 0.41
N THR A 603 4.97 -22.74 0.98
CA THR A 603 6.28 -22.67 0.33
C THR A 603 6.32 -23.66 -0.84
N LEU A 604 6.71 -23.21 -2.03
CA LEU A 604 7.07 -24.07 -3.16
C LEU A 604 8.18 -25.04 -2.73
N VAL A 605 7.86 -26.34 -2.67
CA VAL A 605 8.89 -27.38 -2.66
C VAL A 605 9.53 -27.38 -4.05
N SER A 606 10.82 -27.08 -4.10
CA SER A 606 11.65 -27.20 -5.29
C SER A 606 11.56 -28.64 -5.85
N LYS A 607 10.87 -28.81 -6.97
CA LYS A 607 11.10 -29.97 -7.85
C LYS A 607 12.44 -29.73 -8.56
N THR A 608 13.42 -30.54 -8.23
CA THR A 608 14.67 -30.71 -8.96
C THR A 608 14.39 -31.06 -10.43
N PRO A 609 15.10 -30.47 -11.40
CA PRO A 609 15.13 -30.98 -12.76
C PRO A 609 16.05 -32.19 -12.81
N TYR A 610 15.51 -33.32 -13.27
CA TYR A 610 16.30 -34.47 -13.69
C TYR A 610 17.05 -34.11 -14.97
N TYR A 611 18.37 -34.22 -14.93
CA TYR A 611 19.20 -34.40 -16.12
C TYR A 611 19.16 -35.89 -16.50
N VAL A 612 18.75 -36.20 -17.73
CA VAL A 612 19.17 -37.39 -18.48
C VAL A 612 19.32 -36.95 -19.95
N CYS A 613 20.43 -37.37 -20.55
CA CYS A 613 21.05 -37.05 -21.84
C CYS A 613 20.20 -36.49 -22.98
#